data_AF-A9KIM5-F1
#
_entry.id   AF-A9KIM5-F1
#
_cell.length_a   1.000
_cell.length_b   1.000
_cell.length_c   1.000
_cell.angle_alpha   90.00
_cell.angle_beta   90.00
_cell.angle_gamma   90.00
#
_symmetry.space_group_name_H-M   'P 1'
#
loop_
_entity.id
_entity.type
_entity.pdbx_description
1 polymer ?
#
loop_
_entity_poly.entity_id
_entity_poly.type
_entity_poly.pdbx_seq_one_letter_code
_entity_poly.pdbx_strand_id
1 'polypeptide(L)'
;MQEKKISKGTKLNRIIAVELLCLVILIGIYAGIKITRSGSEETGTKPNTENEITITPEVTPEITEVPGITGTPELDDGNTSPGKVDDASPNGDDSSNGTDQNNDSKDGVLDNTGSEGTEGGNSSSSEGSSVGNEGSTSNKLSQETFLANLSEAQTGESLSSSGAVDLTYYMQTDERWGQKLYGGSDTIGEFGCGPTSLAMVISAFTNVKIDPEQMCKWAYDRGYWYSGSGSIHGLIPDAAKAFGLKVEGIENTPDAVDKIKNALSSGNLIIVLMGKGTFTKSGHFIVLRGITEDGKILIADPNSKELTKESYEPSFIVNEAKAWAAENGPFWVISK
;
A
#
# COMPACT_ATOMS: atom_id res chain seq x y z
N MET A 1 -18.53 -44.17 29.62
CA MET A 1 -17.41 -43.19 29.71
C MET A 1 -16.11 -43.89 29.33
N GLN A 2 -15.33 -43.31 28.41
CA GLN A 2 -13.87 -43.39 28.40
C GLN A 2 -13.34 -42.13 27.73
N GLU A 3 -12.51 -41.36 28.44
CA GLU A 3 -11.88 -40.16 27.91
C GLU A 3 -10.57 -40.51 27.20
N LYS A 4 -10.44 -40.09 25.94
CA LYS A 4 -9.23 -40.32 25.15
C LYS A 4 -8.14 -39.31 25.54
N LYS A 5 -7.40 -39.59 26.62
CA LYS A 5 -6.21 -38.81 27.05
C LYS A 5 -5.14 -38.81 25.95
N ILE A 6 -5.16 -37.79 25.08
CA ILE A 6 -4.09 -37.53 24.12
C ILE A 6 -2.87 -37.02 24.90
N SER A 7 -1.73 -37.72 24.77
CA SER A 7 -0.52 -37.41 25.54
C SER A 7 0.04 -36.02 25.23
N LYS A 8 0.29 -35.21 26.27
CA LYS A 8 0.94 -33.89 26.13
C LYS A 8 2.31 -33.99 25.44
N GLY A 9 3.07 -35.07 25.68
CA GLY A 9 4.38 -35.29 25.07
C GLY A 9 4.34 -35.33 23.54
N THR A 10 3.28 -35.90 22.94
CA THR A 10 3.14 -35.98 21.48
C THR A 10 2.90 -34.61 20.82
N LYS A 11 2.32 -33.64 21.54
CA LYS A 11 2.25 -32.25 21.06
C LYS A 11 3.58 -31.52 21.27
N LEU A 12 4.20 -31.66 22.44
CA LEU A 12 5.45 -30.96 22.77
C LEU A 12 6.60 -31.36 21.81
N ASN A 13 6.77 -32.67 21.56
CA ASN A 13 7.80 -33.16 20.64
C ASN A 13 7.58 -32.67 19.19
N ARG A 14 6.34 -32.39 18.78
CA ARG A 14 6.05 -31.83 17.45
C ARG A 14 6.37 -30.34 17.35
N ILE A 15 6.18 -29.58 18.42
CA ILE A 15 6.55 -28.15 18.46
C ILE A 15 8.06 -28.01 18.39
N ILE A 16 8.79 -28.76 19.24
CA ILE A 16 10.27 -28.77 19.27
C ILE A 16 10.84 -29.19 17.90
N ALA A 17 10.24 -30.19 17.24
CA ALA A 17 10.68 -30.61 15.90
C ALA A 17 10.47 -29.53 14.82
N VAL A 18 9.43 -28.70 14.93
CA VAL A 18 9.20 -27.58 14.00
C VAL A 18 10.16 -26.43 14.27
N GLU A 19 10.39 -26.04 15.53
CA GLU A 19 11.34 -24.98 15.88
C GLU A 19 12.77 -25.32 15.47
N LEU A 20 13.22 -26.56 15.70
CA LEU A 20 14.55 -27.04 15.26
C LEU A 20 14.67 -27.04 13.73
N LEU A 21 13.61 -27.43 13.00
CA LEU A 21 13.59 -27.38 11.54
C LEU A 21 13.68 -25.94 11.00
N CYS A 22 12.93 -25.00 11.60
CA CYS A 22 13.02 -23.58 11.27
C CYS A 22 14.42 -23.01 11.54
N LEU A 23 15.04 -23.38 12.68
CA LEU A 23 16.40 -22.94 13.02
C LEU A 23 17.44 -23.44 11.99
N VAL A 24 17.36 -24.71 11.58
CA VAL A 24 18.26 -25.29 10.56
C VAL A 24 18.08 -24.62 9.20
N ILE A 25 16.83 -24.29 8.80
CA ILE A 25 16.55 -23.56 7.56
C ILE A 25 17.14 -22.14 7.61
N LEU A 26 16.99 -21.42 8.73
CA LEU A 26 17.55 -20.08 8.91
C LEU A 26 19.09 -20.08 8.87
N ILE A 27 19.73 -21.06 9.53
CA ILE A 27 21.19 -21.24 9.49
C ILE A 27 21.65 -21.56 8.06
N GLY A 28 20.94 -22.44 7.34
CA GLY A 28 21.24 -22.77 5.95
C GLY A 28 21.18 -21.54 5.03
N ILE A 29 20.13 -20.72 5.14
CA ILE A 29 19.99 -19.47 4.37
C ILE A 29 21.12 -18.49 4.71
N TYR A 30 21.43 -18.29 5.99
CA TYR A 30 22.48 -17.35 6.43
C TYR A 30 23.89 -17.81 6.01
N ALA A 31 24.12 -19.12 5.89
CA ALA A 31 25.35 -19.71 5.38
C ALA A 31 25.41 -19.85 3.84
N GLY A 32 24.39 -19.38 3.11
CA GLY A 32 24.31 -19.49 1.64
C GLY A 32 24.03 -20.91 1.11
N ILE A 33 23.66 -21.85 1.98
CA ILE A 33 23.45 -23.26 1.63
C ILE A 33 22.08 -23.43 0.97
N LYS A 34 22.08 -23.86 -0.30
CA LYS A 34 20.89 -23.96 -1.14
C LYS A 34 20.13 -25.27 -0.86
N ILE A 35 19.17 -25.23 0.07
CA ILE A 35 18.36 -26.40 0.44
C ILE A 35 17.33 -26.70 -0.67
N THR A 36 17.59 -27.73 -1.48
CA THR A 36 16.65 -28.22 -2.50
C THR A 36 15.86 -29.43 -2.00
N ARG A 37 14.53 -29.35 -2.05
CA ARG A 37 13.65 -30.48 -1.73
C ARG A 37 13.43 -31.33 -2.98
N SER A 38 13.99 -32.52 -3.02
CA SER A 38 13.60 -33.54 -4.01
C SER A 38 12.15 -33.97 -3.78
N GLY A 39 11.42 -34.16 -4.87
CA GLY A 39 10.09 -34.74 -4.88
C GLY A 39 10.00 -35.72 -6.04
N SER A 40 9.99 -37.01 -5.73
CA SER A 40 9.76 -38.07 -6.71
C SER A 40 8.26 -38.18 -6.99
N GLU A 41 7.84 -37.97 -8.23
CA GLU A 41 6.54 -38.44 -8.70
C GLU A 41 6.59 -39.96 -8.84
N GLU A 42 5.85 -40.69 -8.00
CA GLU A 42 5.37 -42.02 -8.39
C GLU A 42 4.09 -42.44 -7.63
N THR A 43 3.44 -43.48 -8.13
CA THR A 43 2.02 -43.75 -7.88
C THR A 43 1.74 -44.63 -6.66
N GLY A 44 1.04 -44.07 -5.68
CA GLY A 44 -0.02 -44.77 -4.93
C GLY A 44 0.33 -46.05 -4.16
N THR A 45 0.88 -45.90 -2.95
CA THR A 45 0.54 -46.72 -1.77
C THR A 45 0.86 -45.94 -0.48
N LYS A 46 0.31 -46.34 0.67
CA LYS A 46 0.39 -45.62 1.96
C LYS A 46 1.86 -45.40 2.40
N PRO A 47 2.22 -44.20 2.90
CA PRO A 47 3.57 -43.94 3.39
C PRO A 47 3.81 -44.65 4.73
N ASN A 48 5.00 -45.24 4.87
CA ASN A 48 5.61 -45.54 6.16
C ASN A 48 6.57 -44.40 6.56
N THR A 49 7.15 -44.45 7.75
CA THR A 49 7.99 -43.37 8.30
C THR A 49 9.42 -43.35 7.75
N GLU A 50 10.09 -42.21 8.01
CA GLU A 50 11.53 -41.91 7.81
C GLU A 50 11.91 -41.39 6.41
N ASN A 51 12.14 -40.07 6.34
CA ASN A 51 12.79 -39.39 5.21
C ASN A 51 14.24 -39.10 5.60
N GLU A 52 15.19 -39.62 4.84
CA GLU A 52 16.61 -39.29 4.94
C GLU A 52 16.93 -37.98 4.20
N ILE A 53 17.90 -37.20 4.70
CA ILE A 53 18.33 -35.92 4.09
C ILE A 53 19.85 -35.98 3.90
N THR A 54 20.29 -36.16 2.67
CA THR A 54 21.71 -36.16 2.30
C THR A 54 22.22 -34.72 2.10
N ILE A 55 23.40 -34.41 2.63
CA ILE A 55 24.08 -33.11 2.47
C ILE A 55 25.41 -33.35 1.76
N THR A 56 25.66 -32.59 0.69
CA THR A 56 26.93 -32.60 -0.06
C THR A 56 27.44 -31.17 -0.26
N PRO A 57 28.70 -30.87 0.11
CA PRO A 57 29.28 -29.55 -0.15
C PRO A 57 29.68 -29.40 -1.63
N GLU A 58 29.46 -28.22 -2.18
CA GLU A 58 29.87 -27.84 -3.55
C GLU A 58 31.24 -27.13 -3.52
N VAL A 59 32.06 -27.33 -4.55
CA VAL A 59 33.44 -26.79 -4.63
C VAL A 59 33.48 -25.66 -5.65
N THR A 60 33.93 -24.49 -5.23
CA THR A 60 34.02 -23.29 -6.08
C THR A 60 35.04 -23.46 -7.21
N PRO A 61 34.69 -23.17 -8.48
CA PRO A 61 35.65 -23.18 -9.58
C PRO A 61 36.57 -21.95 -9.57
N GLU A 62 37.80 -22.14 -10.05
CA GLU A 62 38.86 -21.14 -10.13
C GLU A 62 38.76 -20.28 -11.40
N ILE A 63 39.03 -18.97 -11.29
CA ILE A 63 38.99 -18.03 -12.43
C ILE A 63 40.32 -17.99 -13.18
N THR A 64 40.25 -18.05 -14.51
CA THR A 64 41.41 -17.93 -15.42
C THR A 64 41.19 -16.82 -16.46
N GLU A 65 42.21 -16.00 -16.67
CA GLU A 65 42.18 -14.87 -17.60
C GLU A 65 42.58 -15.26 -19.04
N VAL A 66 41.98 -14.61 -20.05
CA VAL A 66 42.58 -14.37 -21.37
C VAL A 66 41.93 -13.11 -22.02
N PRO A 67 42.62 -12.37 -22.91
CA PRO A 67 42.38 -10.92 -23.04
C PRO A 67 41.77 -10.42 -24.37
N GLY A 68 41.04 -9.30 -24.27
CA GLY A 68 41.22 -8.08 -25.07
C GLY A 68 40.93 -8.07 -26.58
N ILE A 69 39.91 -7.31 -26.98
CA ILE A 69 39.86 -6.56 -28.25
C ILE A 69 39.14 -5.21 -28.03
N THR A 70 39.58 -4.17 -28.75
CA THR A 70 39.07 -2.79 -28.68
C THR A 70 38.25 -2.43 -29.91
N GLY A 71 37.13 -1.72 -29.74
CA GLY A 71 36.39 -1.13 -30.87
C GLY A 71 35.16 -0.34 -30.43
N THR A 72 35.19 0.98 -30.61
CA THR A 72 34.01 1.87 -30.52
C THR A 72 33.37 2.01 -31.89
N PRO A 73 32.03 2.00 -32.02
CA PRO A 73 31.36 2.35 -33.26
C PRO A 73 31.32 3.88 -33.44
N GLU A 74 31.68 4.35 -34.63
CA GLU A 74 31.36 5.71 -35.10
C GLU A 74 29.92 5.78 -35.61
N LEU A 75 29.42 7.01 -35.80
CA LEU A 75 28.17 7.29 -36.50
C LEU A 75 28.47 7.48 -38.01
N ASP A 76 27.54 7.09 -38.88
CA ASP A 76 27.61 7.32 -40.33
C ASP A 76 26.26 7.84 -40.85
N ASP A 77 26.29 8.83 -41.73
CA ASP A 77 25.17 9.66 -42.14
C ASP A 77 24.96 9.68 -43.68
N GLY A 78 24.29 8.65 -44.20
CA GLY A 78 24.10 8.41 -45.63
C GLY A 78 22.67 8.57 -46.16
N ASN A 79 22.34 9.74 -46.73
CA ASN A 79 21.08 9.99 -47.45
C ASN A 79 21.17 9.58 -48.94
N THR A 80 20.31 8.66 -49.40
CA THR A 80 19.97 8.54 -50.84
C THR A 80 18.51 8.14 -51.11
N SER A 81 17.94 8.80 -52.12
CA SER A 81 16.67 8.54 -52.84
C SER A 81 16.88 9.07 -54.30
N PRO A 82 16.02 8.88 -55.33
CA PRO A 82 14.65 8.35 -55.30
C PRO A 82 14.21 7.43 -56.49
N GLY A 83 12.95 6.97 -56.44
CA GLY A 83 12.13 6.44 -57.54
C GLY A 83 10.72 6.17 -56.99
N LYS A 84 9.59 6.72 -57.47
CA LYS A 84 8.98 6.66 -58.83
C LYS A 84 8.88 5.22 -59.35
N VAL A 85 7.76 4.74 -59.90
CA VAL A 85 6.50 5.35 -60.39
C VAL A 85 5.28 4.60 -59.81
N ASP A 86 4.00 4.95 -59.95
CA ASP A 86 3.10 6.13 -60.09
C ASP A 86 1.68 5.44 -60.11
N ASP A 87 0.50 5.90 -59.69
CA ASP A 87 -0.12 7.17 -59.24
C ASP A 87 -1.19 6.79 -58.13
N ALA A 88 -2.36 7.36 -57.78
CA ALA A 88 -3.27 8.43 -58.24
C ALA A 88 -4.28 8.85 -57.12
N SER A 89 -5.19 9.80 -57.38
CA SER A 89 -6.36 10.20 -56.57
C SER A 89 -7.53 10.63 -57.48
N PRO A 90 -8.83 10.60 -57.06
CA PRO A 90 -9.55 11.84 -56.65
C PRO A 90 -10.67 11.60 -55.59
N ASN A 91 -11.40 12.56 -54.98
CA ASN A 91 -11.38 14.03 -54.79
C ASN A 91 -12.06 14.31 -53.42
N GLY A 92 -11.73 15.36 -52.64
CA GLY A 92 -12.35 16.71 -52.70
C GLY A 92 -13.27 16.92 -51.48
N ASP A 93 -13.51 18.11 -50.89
CA ASP A 93 -13.05 19.50 -51.13
C ASP A 93 -12.90 20.20 -49.73
N ASP A 94 -11.83 20.92 -49.43
CA ASP A 94 -11.66 22.40 -49.44
C ASP A 94 -12.60 23.26 -48.55
N SER A 95 -12.02 24.05 -47.61
CA SER A 95 -12.48 25.42 -47.22
C SER A 95 -11.60 26.11 -46.13
N SER A 96 -10.77 27.07 -46.56
CA SER A 96 -10.50 28.41 -45.97
C SER A 96 -10.39 28.69 -44.44
N ASN A 97 -9.21 29.12 -43.98
CA ASN A 97 -8.88 30.49 -43.46
C ASN A 97 -7.35 30.55 -43.16
N GLY A 98 -6.60 31.67 -43.21
CA GLY A 98 -6.82 33.01 -42.66
C GLY A 98 -6.11 33.10 -41.30
N THR A 99 -5.17 34.02 -40.99
CA THR A 99 -4.76 35.30 -41.62
C THR A 99 -3.32 35.70 -41.24
N ASP A 100 -2.65 36.53 -42.06
CA ASP A 100 -1.45 37.29 -41.64
C ASP A 100 -1.78 38.38 -40.60
N GLN A 101 -0.80 38.74 -39.75
CA GLN A 101 -0.30 40.13 -39.68
C GLN A 101 0.98 40.29 -38.83
N ASN A 102 1.78 41.30 -39.19
CA ASN A 102 2.99 41.71 -38.47
C ASN A 102 2.64 42.53 -37.21
N ASN A 103 3.60 42.66 -36.29
CA ASN A 103 3.96 44.01 -35.84
C ASN A 103 5.42 44.13 -35.39
N ASP A 104 5.98 45.33 -35.56
CA ASP A 104 7.36 45.71 -35.25
C ASP A 104 7.34 46.94 -34.34
N SER A 105 8.15 46.97 -33.28
CA SER A 105 8.26 48.09 -32.34
C SER A 105 9.48 47.98 -31.43
N LYS A 106 9.93 49.12 -30.92
CA LYS A 106 11.35 49.38 -30.64
C LYS A 106 11.60 50.19 -29.37
N ASP A 107 12.85 50.12 -28.91
CA ASP A 107 13.55 51.06 -28.01
C ASP A 107 13.04 51.20 -26.55
N GLY A 108 13.97 51.25 -25.59
CA GLY A 108 13.65 51.29 -24.16
C GLY A 108 14.85 51.11 -23.21
N VAL A 109 15.97 51.80 -23.45
CA VAL A 109 17.18 51.74 -22.61
C VAL A 109 17.03 52.60 -21.35
N LEU A 110 17.50 52.11 -20.20
CA LEU A 110 18.02 52.96 -19.11
C LEU A 110 18.93 52.16 -18.15
N ASP A 111 20.21 52.51 -18.10
CA ASP A 111 21.19 51.97 -17.14
C ASP A 111 21.11 52.65 -15.77
N ASN A 112 21.47 51.93 -14.69
CA ASN A 112 22.24 52.50 -13.58
C ASN A 112 22.84 51.42 -12.64
N THR A 113 24.13 51.13 -12.72
CA THR A 113 24.86 50.34 -11.71
C THR A 113 26.30 50.83 -11.49
N GLY A 114 26.68 50.94 -10.20
CA GLY A 114 28.01 51.32 -9.70
C GLY A 114 27.90 51.69 -8.20
N SER A 115 28.91 51.51 -7.34
CA SER A 115 30.24 50.92 -7.54
C SER A 115 30.73 50.18 -6.27
N GLU A 116 31.96 49.62 -6.35
CA GLU A 116 32.91 49.12 -5.31
C GLU A 116 32.55 49.36 -3.82
N GLY A 117 32.76 48.47 -2.84
CA GLY A 117 33.86 47.55 -2.50
C GLY A 117 33.71 47.18 -0.98
N THR A 118 34.59 46.49 -0.23
CA THR A 118 35.95 45.96 -0.46
C THR A 118 36.24 44.81 0.54
N GLU A 119 37.22 43.95 0.22
CA GLU A 119 37.90 42.83 0.93
C GLU A 119 37.80 42.58 2.48
N GLY A 120 37.86 41.29 2.86
CA GLY A 120 38.78 40.81 3.93
C GLY A 120 38.25 39.87 5.04
N GLY A 121 39.04 38.85 5.47
CA GLY A 121 39.11 38.51 6.92
C GLY A 121 38.79 37.12 7.52
N ASN A 122 39.09 35.99 6.85
CA ASN A 122 39.38 34.63 7.39
C ASN A 122 38.99 34.17 8.86
N SER A 123 38.40 32.95 8.95
CA SER A 123 38.51 31.91 10.02
C SER A 123 37.70 31.93 11.34
N SER A 124 36.80 30.92 11.43
CA SER A 124 36.56 30.00 12.56
C SER A 124 36.18 30.48 13.97
N SER A 125 34.94 30.17 14.37
CA SER A 125 34.66 29.41 15.61
C SER A 125 33.35 28.60 15.43
N SER A 126 33.14 27.59 16.28
CA SER A 126 31.98 26.68 16.22
C SER A 126 30.92 27.04 17.25
N GLU A 127 29.64 27.04 16.87
CA GLU A 127 28.53 26.83 17.80
C GLU A 127 27.35 26.13 17.09
N GLY A 128 26.47 25.47 17.85
CA GLY A 128 25.71 24.32 17.37
C GLY A 128 24.43 24.64 16.59
N SER A 129 24.32 24.14 15.35
CA SER A 129 23.06 24.11 14.61
C SER A 129 22.08 23.10 15.20
N SER A 130 20.98 23.58 15.78
CA SER A 130 19.76 22.78 15.95
C SER A 130 19.17 22.49 14.56
N VAL A 131 19.31 21.26 14.06
CA VAL A 131 18.72 20.86 12.77
C VAL A 131 17.19 20.90 12.89
N GLY A 132 16.56 21.82 12.15
CA GLY A 132 15.13 22.07 12.19
C GLY A 132 14.30 20.97 11.53
N ASN A 133 13.08 20.77 12.04
CA ASN A 133 12.09 19.84 11.48
C ASN A 133 11.35 20.47 10.28
N GLU A 134 12.02 20.57 9.13
CA GLU A 134 11.43 21.16 7.91
C GLU A 134 10.36 20.26 7.25
N GLY A 135 10.32 18.97 7.59
CA GLY A 135 9.30 18.03 7.10
C GLY A 135 7.91 18.24 7.70
N SER A 136 7.81 18.91 8.87
CA SER A 136 6.52 19.09 9.55
C SER A 136 5.72 20.30 9.06
N THR A 137 6.34 21.32 8.49
CA THR A 137 5.65 22.54 8.04
C THR A 137 5.06 22.39 6.64
N SER A 138 5.80 21.79 5.72
CA SER A 138 5.37 21.48 4.35
C SER A 138 4.16 20.53 4.33
N ASN A 139 4.22 19.42 5.06
CA ASN A 139 3.10 18.46 5.18
C ASN A 139 1.89 19.04 5.91
N LYS A 140 2.10 19.92 6.90
CA LYS A 140 0.99 20.63 7.55
C LYS A 140 0.30 21.59 6.57
N LEU A 141 1.07 22.38 5.82
CA LEU A 141 0.52 23.31 4.83
C LEU A 141 -0.24 22.58 3.72
N SER A 142 0.23 21.41 3.27
CA SER A 142 -0.48 20.60 2.27
C SER A 142 -1.77 19.96 2.81
N GLN A 143 -1.83 19.61 4.10
CA GLN A 143 -3.04 19.12 4.75
C GLN A 143 -4.06 20.25 4.99
N GLU A 144 -3.61 21.41 5.48
CA GLU A 144 -4.48 22.59 5.66
C GLU A 144 -5.03 23.07 4.31
N THR A 145 -4.21 23.09 3.25
CA THR A 145 -4.65 23.42 1.89
C THR A 145 -5.65 22.39 1.35
N PHE A 146 -5.45 21.09 1.60
CA PHE A 146 -6.42 20.05 1.21
C PHE A 146 -7.77 20.26 1.90
N LEU A 147 -7.79 20.44 3.22
CA LEU A 147 -9.02 20.62 3.99
C LEU A 147 -9.75 21.93 3.61
N ALA A 148 -9.02 23.00 3.30
CA ALA A 148 -9.59 24.28 2.85
C ALA A 148 -10.21 24.22 1.44
N ASN A 149 -9.85 23.22 0.62
CA ASN A 149 -10.39 23.01 -0.73
C ASN A 149 -11.28 21.75 -0.83
N LEU A 150 -11.61 21.12 0.30
CA LEU A 150 -12.47 19.94 0.34
C LEU A 150 -13.91 20.35 0.03
N SER A 151 -14.51 19.78 -1.03
CA SER A 151 -15.92 20.00 -1.35
C SER A 151 -16.84 19.33 -0.33
N GLU A 152 -18.14 19.65 -0.37
CA GLU A 152 -19.13 18.81 0.32
C GLU A 152 -18.99 17.35 -0.16
N ALA A 153 -18.87 16.44 0.80
CA ALA A 153 -18.66 15.02 0.55
C ALA A 153 -19.97 14.36 0.09
N GLN A 154 -19.87 13.43 -0.86
CA GLN A 154 -21.03 12.70 -1.35
C GLN A 154 -21.66 11.81 -0.25
N THR A 155 -22.98 11.67 -0.30
CA THR A 155 -23.77 10.99 0.75
C THR A 155 -23.46 9.49 0.86
N GLY A 156 -23.32 9.00 2.09
CA GLY A 156 -23.26 7.56 2.37
C GLY A 156 -24.51 7.05 3.08
N GLU A 157 -24.59 5.74 3.27
CA GLU A 157 -25.67 5.10 4.03
C GLU A 157 -25.39 5.17 5.53
N SER A 158 -26.40 5.32 6.38
CA SER A 158 -26.19 5.30 7.84
C SER A 158 -26.07 3.85 8.31
N LEU A 159 -24.93 3.48 8.89
CA LEU A 159 -24.69 2.14 9.43
C LEU A 159 -24.57 2.21 10.96
N SER A 160 -25.65 1.82 11.63
CA SER A 160 -25.82 1.88 13.08
C SER A 160 -26.12 0.50 13.66
N SER A 161 -25.62 0.18 14.85
CA SER A 161 -25.91 -1.11 15.52
C SER A 161 -25.52 -1.12 17.00
N SER A 162 -26.16 -1.97 17.82
CA SER A 162 -25.76 -2.14 19.22
C SER A 162 -24.33 -2.68 19.31
N GLY A 163 -23.53 -2.13 20.23
CA GLY A 163 -22.12 -2.50 20.39
C GLY A 163 -21.17 -1.96 19.31
N ALA A 164 -21.62 -1.05 18.44
CA ALA A 164 -20.80 -0.46 17.39
C ALA A 164 -20.71 1.07 17.46
N VAL A 165 -19.68 1.59 16.80
CA VAL A 165 -19.61 3.00 16.40
C VAL A 165 -20.48 3.17 15.15
N ASP A 166 -21.48 4.05 15.26
CA ASP A 166 -22.28 4.51 14.12
C ASP A 166 -21.40 5.25 13.11
N LEU A 167 -21.50 4.87 11.84
CA LEU A 167 -20.68 5.45 10.76
C LEU A 167 -21.47 5.68 9.47
N THR A 168 -20.95 6.60 8.65
CA THR A 168 -21.38 6.77 7.26
C THR A 168 -20.70 5.69 6.42
N TYR A 169 -21.49 4.74 5.91
CA TYR A 169 -21.05 3.61 5.10
C TYR A 169 -20.89 4.01 3.64
N TYR A 170 -19.79 3.57 3.03
CA TYR A 170 -19.44 3.79 1.64
C TYR A 170 -19.07 2.49 0.96
N MET A 171 -19.55 2.30 -0.26
CA MET A 171 -19.23 1.19 -1.15
C MET A 171 -18.24 1.67 -2.22
N GLN A 172 -17.06 1.07 -2.35
CA GLN A 172 -16.04 1.49 -3.31
C GLN A 172 -16.52 1.35 -4.77
N THR A 173 -17.43 0.41 -5.03
CA THR A 173 -18.03 0.13 -6.34
C THR A 173 -19.31 0.94 -6.64
N ASP A 174 -19.70 1.89 -5.79
CA ASP A 174 -20.82 2.82 -6.02
C ASP A 174 -20.63 3.60 -7.34
N GLU A 175 -21.70 3.78 -8.11
CA GLU A 175 -21.65 4.37 -9.46
C GLU A 175 -21.05 5.79 -9.51
N ARG A 176 -21.10 6.53 -8.40
CA ARG A 176 -20.64 7.93 -8.33
C ARG A 176 -19.12 8.08 -8.40
N TRP A 177 -18.36 7.09 -7.94
CA TRP A 177 -16.90 7.09 -7.90
C TRP A 177 -16.24 5.80 -8.38
N GLY A 178 -16.93 4.66 -8.39
CA GLY A 178 -16.35 3.34 -8.66
C GLY A 178 -15.74 3.16 -10.05
N GLN A 179 -16.18 3.95 -11.04
CA GLN A 179 -15.59 4.00 -12.39
C GLN A 179 -14.55 5.12 -12.57
N LYS A 180 -14.31 5.95 -11.55
CA LYS A 180 -13.24 6.96 -11.56
C LYS A 180 -11.91 6.31 -11.19
N LEU A 181 -10.83 6.96 -11.58
CA LEU A 181 -9.47 6.49 -11.31
C LEU A 181 -9.07 6.80 -9.86
N TYR A 182 -8.47 5.82 -9.19
CA TYR A 182 -7.67 6.05 -7.98
C TYR A 182 -6.24 6.48 -8.39
N GLY A 183 -5.64 5.83 -9.39
CA GLY A 183 -4.35 6.23 -9.95
C GLY A 183 -3.98 5.42 -11.18
N GLY A 184 -3.24 6.03 -12.12
CA GLY A 184 -2.86 5.35 -13.37
C GLY A 184 -4.09 4.88 -14.16
N SER A 185 -4.24 3.56 -14.30
CA SER A 185 -5.41 2.89 -14.88
C SER A 185 -6.36 2.27 -13.84
N ASP A 186 -6.00 2.32 -12.55
CA ASP A 186 -6.68 1.62 -11.47
C ASP A 186 -7.95 2.37 -11.07
N THR A 187 -9.10 1.69 -11.09
CA THR A 187 -10.38 2.28 -10.67
C THR A 187 -10.57 2.25 -9.15
N ILE A 188 -11.35 3.18 -8.60
CA ILE A 188 -11.76 3.16 -7.18
C ILE A 188 -12.60 1.90 -6.88
N GLY A 189 -13.42 1.45 -7.85
CA GLY A 189 -14.24 0.24 -7.71
C GLY A 189 -13.43 -1.03 -7.49
N GLU A 190 -12.26 -1.16 -8.12
CA GLU A 190 -11.41 -2.35 -7.96
C GLU A 190 -10.36 -2.18 -6.84
N PHE A 191 -9.79 -0.98 -6.68
CA PHE A 191 -8.58 -0.75 -5.88
C PHE A 191 -8.75 0.21 -4.68
N GLY A 192 -9.93 0.79 -4.50
CA GLY A 192 -10.20 1.87 -3.53
C GLY A 192 -10.50 1.43 -2.08
N CYS A 193 -10.28 0.17 -1.69
CA CYS A 193 -10.69 -0.35 -0.38
C CYS A 193 -10.05 0.36 0.83
N GLY A 194 -8.78 0.73 0.73
CA GLY A 194 -8.06 1.49 1.77
C GLY A 194 -8.64 2.90 1.98
N PRO A 195 -8.69 3.74 0.93
CA PRO A 195 -9.34 5.06 0.99
C PRO A 195 -10.81 5.00 1.40
N THR A 196 -11.60 4.03 0.91
CA THR A 196 -13.01 3.88 1.30
C THR A 196 -13.14 3.53 2.78
N SER A 197 -12.28 2.65 3.31
CA SER A 197 -12.23 2.34 4.75
C SER A 197 -11.88 3.57 5.59
N LEU A 198 -10.91 4.36 5.16
CA LEU A 198 -10.53 5.63 5.81
C LEU A 198 -11.64 6.68 5.74
N ALA A 199 -12.35 6.80 4.62
CA ALA A 199 -13.46 7.72 4.46
C ALA A 199 -14.57 7.47 5.50
N MET A 200 -14.89 6.19 5.74
CA MET A 200 -15.83 5.78 6.80
C MET A 200 -15.31 6.14 8.21
N VAL A 201 -14.04 5.82 8.53
CA VAL A 201 -13.45 6.06 9.86
C VAL A 201 -13.28 7.56 10.17
N ILE A 202 -12.74 8.33 9.23
CA ILE A 202 -12.53 9.79 9.38
C ILE A 202 -13.88 10.49 9.54
N SER A 203 -14.88 10.12 8.74
CA SER A 203 -16.23 10.69 8.83
C SER A 203 -16.97 10.30 10.12
N ALA A 204 -16.66 9.16 10.74
CA ALA A 204 -17.22 8.76 12.04
C ALA A 204 -16.54 9.45 13.23
N PHE A 205 -15.23 9.69 13.14
CA PHE A 205 -14.44 10.17 14.28
C PHE A 205 -14.13 11.66 14.30
N THR A 206 -14.13 12.34 13.15
CA THR A 206 -13.84 13.77 13.04
C THR A 206 -15.08 14.57 12.62
N ASN A 207 -14.96 15.90 12.64
CA ASN A 207 -15.94 16.80 12.02
C ASN A 207 -15.79 16.90 10.50
N VAL A 208 -14.72 16.34 9.92
CA VAL A 208 -14.50 16.29 8.47
C VAL A 208 -15.31 15.12 7.92
N LYS A 209 -16.25 15.43 7.01
CA LYS A 209 -16.89 14.42 6.17
C LYS A 209 -16.08 14.33 4.88
N ILE A 210 -15.75 13.11 4.48
CA ILE A 210 -14.95 12.84 3.29
C ILE A 210 -15.45 11.56 2.63
N ASP A 211 -15.63 11.59 1.31
CA ASP A 211 -16.10 10.45 0.52
C ASP A 211 -14.92 9.66 -0.11
N PRO A 212 -15.19 8.50 -0.75
CA PRO A 212 -14.12 7.67 -1.32
C PRO A 212 -13.35 8.31 -2.47
N GLU A 213 -13.94 9.21 -3.25
CA GLU A 213 -13.24 9.93 -4.34
C GLU A 213 -12.27 10.95 -3.75
N GLN A 214 -12.74 11.75 -2.80
CA GLN A 214 -11.92 12.72 -2.09
C GLN A 214 -10.77 12.04 -1.33
N MET A 215 -11.04 10.90 -0.67
CA MET A 215 -10.02 10.15 0.07
C MET A 215 -9.04 9.41 -0.87
N CYS A 216 -9.50 8.89 -2.02
CA CYS A 216 -8.62 8.36 -3.07
C CYS A 216 -7.70 9.46 -3.61
N LYS A 217 -8.23 10.66 -3.86
CA LYS A 217 -7.41 11.80 -4.29
C LYS A 217 -6.37 12.18 -3.23
N TRP A 218 -6.75 12.27 -1.96
CA TRP A 218 -5.82 12.56 -0.85
C TRP A 218 -4.64 11.59 -0.83
N ALA A 219 -4.92 10.30 -1.03
CA ALA A 219 -3.96 9.21 -1.03
C ALA A 219 -3.07 9.22 -2.28
N TYR A 220 -3.64 9.45 -3.46
CA TYR A 220 -2.89 9.56 -4.71
C TYR A 220 -1.94 10.77 -4.72
N ASP A 221 -2.43 11.95 -4.32
CA ASP A 221 -1.66 13.20 -4.21
C ASP A 221 -0.43 13.08 -3.28
N ARG A 222 -0.41 12.06 -2.40
CA ARG A 222 0.65 11.80 -1.41
C ARG A 222 1.43 10.51 -1.67
N GLY A 223 1.25 9.87 -2.83
CA GLY A 223 2.02 8.69 -3.23
C GLY A 223 1.65 7.39 -2.51
N TYR A 224 0.47 7.31 -1.90
CA TYR A 224 0.00 6.08 -1.23
C TYR A 224 -0.63 5.05 -2.18
N TRP A 225 -0.90 5.44 -3.44
CA TRP A 225 -1.35 4.52 -4.49
C TRP A 225 -0.18 3.66 -5.04
N TYR A 226 -0.46 2.40 -5.35
CA TYR A 226 0.47 1.48 -6.02
C TYR A 226 -0.25 0.69 -7.13
N SER A 227 0.28 0.80 -8.35
CA SER A 227 -0.30 0.23 -9.58
C SER A 227 -0.62 -1.26 -9.47
N GLY A 228 -1.87 -1.62 -9.81
CA GLY A 228 -2.39 -2.99 -9.75
C GLY A 228 -2.49 -3.58 -8.34
N SER A 229 -2.29 -2.78 -7.28
CA SER A 229 -2.37 -3.21 -5.87
C SER A 229 -3.19 -2.25 -4.99
N GLY A 230 -3.63 -1.11 -5.52
CA GLY A 230 -4.39 -0.12 -4.78
C GLY A 230 -3.53 0.70 -3.83
N SER A 231 -3.44 0.31 -2.55
CA SER A 231 -2.85 1.16 -1.51
C SER A 231 -1.69 0.50 -0.76
N ILE A 232 -0.61 1.25 -0.55
CA ILE A 232 0.47 0.83 0.36
C ILE A 232 0.00 0.89 1.82
N HIS A 233 0.54 0.01 2.68
CA HIS A 233 0.08 -0.15 4.06
C HIS A 233 0.11 1.16 4.88
N GLY A 234 1.12 2.02 4.65
CA GLY A 234 1.30 3.29 5.37
C GLY A 234 0.19 4.32 5.17
N LEU A 235 -0.68 4.14 4.17
CA LEU A 235 -1.87 4.97 3.98
C LEU A 235 -2.71 5.04 5.26
N ILE A 236 -2.92 3.89 5.91
CA ILE A 236 -3.84 3.77 7.05
C ILE A 236 -3.36 4.59 8.26
N PRO A 237 -2.14 4.39 8.80
CA PRO A 237 -1.66 5.17 9.94
C PRO A 237 -1.38 6.63 9.59
N ASP A 238 -0.94 6.97 8.38
CA ASP A 238 -0.60 8.35 8.06
C ASP A 238 -1.83 9.21 7.78
N ALA A 239 -2.86 8.67 7.11
CA ALA A 239 -4.14 9.37 6.99
C ALA A 239 -4.79 9.56 8.38
N ALA A 240 -4.76 8.55 9.26
CA ALA A 240 -5.26 8.70 10.62
C ALA A 240 -4.58 9.89 11.34
N LYS A 241 -3.25 9.95 11.35
CA LYS A 241 -2.47 11.08 11.92
C LYS A 241 -2.82 12.42 11.27
N ALA A 242 -2.90 12.48 9.93
CA ALA A 242 -3.13 13.70 9.18
C ALA A 242 -4.53 14.31 9.38
N PHE A 243 -5.53 13.48 9.70
CA PHE A 243 -6.86 13.92 10.10
C PHE A 243 -7.03 14.05 11.63
N GLY A 244 -5.91 14.05 12.37
CA GLY A 244 -5.87 14.35 13.81
C GLY A 244 -6.23 13.18 14.73
N LEU A 245 -6.32 11.96 14.21
CA LEU A 245 -6.63 10.75 14.96
C LEU A 245 -5.34 10.06 15.46
N LYS A 246 -5.45 9.36 16.59
CA LYS A 246 -4.40 8.48 17.09
C LYS A 246 -4.48 7.13 16.37
N VAL A 247 -3.34 6.48 16.17
CA VAL A 247 -3.25 5.14 15.59
C VAL A 247 -2.23 4.26 16.32
N GLU A 248 -2.61 3.01 16.61
CA GLU A 248 -1.77 1.97 17.20
C GLU A 248 -1.87 0.70 16.36
N GLY A 249 -0.74 0.00 16.16
CA GLY A 249 -0.67 -1.24 15.40
C GLY A 249 -0.81 -2.48 16.27
N ILE A 250 -1.61 -3.45 15.84
CA ILE A 250 -1.64 -4.81 16.41
C ILE A 250 -1.13 -5.77 15.34
N GLU A 251 0.01 -6.42 15.62
CA GLU A 251 0.54 -7.52 14.83
C GLU A 251 -0.35 -8.77 14.91
N ASN A 252 -0.30 -9.65 13.90
CA ASN A 252 -1.07 -10.90 13.90
C ASN A 252 -0.38 -11.98 14.78
N THR A 253 -0.46 -11.80 16.10
CA THR A 253 0.07 -12.72 17.12
C THR A 253 -1.07 -13.44 17.88
N PRO A 254 -0.77 -14.50 18.67
CA PRO A 254 -1.77 -15.16 19.51
C PRO A 254 -2.56 -14.25 20.46
N ASP A 255 -2.06 -13.06 20.80
CA ASP A 255 -2.75 -12.07 21.66
C ASP A 255 -3.62 -11.06 20.90
N ALA A 256 -3.60 -11.07 19.56
CA ALA A 256 -4.32 -10.10 18.73
C ALA A 256 -5.83 -10.10 19.00
N VAL A 257 -6.42 -11.28 19.22
CA VAL A 257 -7.85 -11.44 19.51
C VAL A 257 -8.31 -10.59 20.69
N ASP A 258 -7.59 -10.62 21.82
CA ASP A 258 -8.01 -9.88 23.01
C ASP A 258 -7.67 -8.39 22.90
N LYS A 259 -6.56 -8.02 22.23
CA LYS A 259 -6.26 -6.62 21.91
C LYS A 259 -7.36 -5.98 21.04
N ILE A 260 -7.79 -6.68 19.98
CA ILE A 260 -8.88 -6.27 19.08
C ILE A 260 -10.19 -6.11 19.84
N LYS A 261 -10.57 -7.10 20.66
CA LYS A 261 -11.79 -7.03 21.48
C LYS A 261 -11.76 -5.86 22.46
N ASN A 262 -10.63 -5.61 23.13
CA ASN A 262 -10.48 -4.50 24.07
C ASN A 262 -10.57 -3.13 23.38
N ALA A 263 -9.98 -2.99 22.20
CA ALA A 263 -10.08 -1.78 21.38
C ALA A 263 -11.52 -1.50 20.93
N LEU A 264 -12.19 -2.49 20.33
CA LEU A 264 -13.59 -2.36 19.89
C LEU A 264 -14.54 -2.08 21.07
N SER A 265 -14.33 -2.73 22.22
CA SER A 265 -15.11 -2.49 23.45
C SER A 265 -14.89 -1.09 24.03
N SER A 266 -13.79 -0.43 23.68
CA SER A 266 -13.47 0.95 24.08
C SER A 266 -14.06 2.01 23.14
N GLY A 267 -14.81 1.59 22.11
CA GLY A 267 -15.36 2.48 21.08
C GLY A 267 -14.37 2.91 20.01
N ASN A 268 -13.22 2.22 19.89
CA ASN A 268 -12.25 2.47 18.82
C ASN A 268 -12.68 1.75 17.53
N LEU A 269 -12.31 2.31 16.38
CA LEU A 269 -12.44 1.66 15.07
C LEU A 269 -11.12 0.97 14.73
N ILE A 270 -11.15 -0.13 13.99
CA ILE A 270 -9.93 -0.80 13.52
C ILE A 270 -10.02 -0.97 12.01
N ILE A 271 -9.06 -0.45 11.25
CA ILE A 271 -8.88 -0.87 9.85
C ILE A 271 -8.00 -2.11 9.87
N VAL A 272 -8.42 -3.17 9.17
CA VAL A 272 -7.62 -4.40 9.02
C VAL A 272 -7.37 -4.71 7.55
N LEU A 273 -6.15 -5.13 7.25
CA LEU A 273 -5.79 -5.72 5.97
C LEU A 273 -6.03 -7.24 6.00
N MET A 274 -7.10 -7.68 5.37
CA MET A 274 -7.42 -9.09 5.17
C MET A 274 -6.48 -9.71 4.14
N GLY A 275 -6.16 -10.99 4.34
CA GLY A 275 -5.51 -11.85 3.37
C GLY A 275 -6.52 -12.71 2.61
N LYS A 276 -6.01 -13.68 1.84
CA LYS A 276 -6.85 -14.62 1.07
C LYS A 276 -7.76 -15.45 1.98
N GLY A 277 -9.07 -15.31 1.82
CA GLY A 277 -10.10 -15.96 2.62
C GLY A 277 -11.50 -15.69 2.07
N THR A 278 -12.43 -15.39 2.98
CA THR A 278 -13.84 -15.05 2.72
C THR A 278 -13.99 -13.63 2.18
N PHE A 279 -13.22 -12.68 2.69
CA PHE A 279 -13.30 -11.26 2.30
C PHE A 279 -12.59 -10.93 0.97
N THR A 280 -11.58 -11.70 0.57
CA THR A 280 -10.78 -11.42 -0.63
C THR A 280 -9.99 -12.64 -1.11
N LYS A 281 -9.54 -12.59 -2.37
CA LYS A 281 -8.66 -13.60 -2.97
C LYS A 281 -7.16 -13.28 -2.79
N SER A 282 -6.81 -12.07 -2.36
CA SER A 282 -5.43 -11.56 -2.30
C SER A 282 -5.18 -10.68 -1.07
N GLY A 283 -5.67 -9.44 -1.09
CA GLY A 283 -5.60 -8.46 -0.02
C GLY A 283 -6.80 -7.52 -0.10
N HIS A 284 -7.29 -7.03 1.04
CA HIS A 284 -8.45 -6.13 1.11
C HIS A 284 -8.50 -5.40 2.45
N PHE A 285 -8.76 -4.09 2.44
CA PHE A 285 -8.95 -3.32 3.66
C PHE A 285 -10.44 -3.29 4.03
N ILE A 286 -10.77 -3.67 5.27
CA ILE A 286 -12.12 -3.54 5.84
C ILE A 286 -12.06 -2.81 7.19
N VAL A 287 -13.18 -2.25 7.63
CA VAL A 287 -13.31 -1.64 8.97
C VAL A 287 -13.98 -2.63 9.92
N LEU A 288 -13.36 -2.88 11.08
CA LEU A 288 -14.01 -3.47 12.24
C LEU A 288 -14.60 -2.32 13.07
N ARG A 289 -15.94 -2.29 13.21
CA ARG A 289 -16.69 -1.13 13.72
C ARG A 289 -17.33 -1.30 15.09
N GLY A 290 -17.26 -2.49 15.67
CA GLY A 290 -17.88 -2.78 16.95
C GLY A 290 -17.75 -4.24 17.38
N ILE A 291 -18.26 -4.53 18.57
CA ILE A 291 -18.35 -5.86 19.14
C ILE A 291 -19.73 -6.06 19.79
N THR A 292 -20.40 -7.17 19.45
CA THR A 292 -21.73 -7.51 19.98
C THR A 292 -21.67 -7.95 21.45
N GLU A 293 -22.84 -8.00 22.11
CA GLU A 293 -22.97 -8.53 23.47
C GLU A 293 -22.54 -10.01 23.59
N ASP A 294 -22.64 -10.80 22.51
CA ASP A 294 -22.13 -12.18 22.44
C ASP A 294 -20.67 -12.28 21.96
N GLY A 295 -19.98 -11.14 21.81
CA GLY A 295 -18.53 -11.06 21.60
C GLY A 295 -18.05 -11.14 20.14
N LYS A 296 -18.95 -11.07 19.16
CA LYS A 296 -18.62 -11.09 17.73
C LYS A 296 -18.30 -9.71 17.21
N ILE A 297 -17.38 -9.63 16.25
CA ILE A 297 -16.99 -8.39 15.58
C ILE A 297 -18.02 -8.03 14.50
N LEU A 298 -18.46 -6.77 14.53
CA LEU A 298 -19.25 -6.13 13.50
C LEU A 298 -18.34 -5.37 12.54
N ILE A 299 -18.59 -5.45 11.23
CA ILE A 299 -17.71 -4.84 10.21
C ILE A 299 -18.44 -3.84 9.32
N ALA A 300 -17.65 -3.05 8.59
CA ALA A 300 -18.03 -2.37 7.36
C ALA A 300 -16.99 -2.74 6.28
N ASP A 301 -17.40 -3.60 5.35
CA ASP A 301 -16.61 -4.02 4.20
C ASP A 301 -16.92 -3.05 3.03
N PRO A 302 -15.93 -2.28 2.52
CA PRO A 302 -16.14 -1.31 1.46
C PRO A 302 -16.41 -1.95 0.09
N ASN A 303 -16.35 -3.28 -0.05
CA ASN A 303 -16.64 -4.01 -1.29
C ASN A 303 -17.78 -5.04 -1.13
N SER A 304 -18.41 -5.15 0.05
CA SER A 304 -19.55 -6.07 0.25
C SER A 304 -20.59 -5.58 1.27
N LYS A 305 -21.79 -5.24 0.79
CA LYS A 305 -22.94 -4.97 1.65
C LYS A 305 -23.41 -6.21 2.41
N GLU A 306 -23.24 -7.39 1.82
CA GLU A 306 -23.70 -8.64 2.43
C GLU A 306 -22.81 -9.05 3.62
N LEU A 307 -21.48 -8.98 3.46
CA LEU A 307 -20.56 -9.22 4.58
C LEU A 307 -20.69 -8.14 5.67
N THR A 308 -21.07 -6.90 5.30
CA THR A 308 -21.34 -5.80 6.25
C THR A 308 -22.57 -6.02 7.14
N LYS A 309 -23.52 -6.89 6.74
CA LYS A 309 -24.72 -7.24 7.54
C LYS A 309 -24.43 -8.31 8.60
N GLU A 310 -23.37 -9.08 8.44
CA GLU A 310 -23.03 -10.23 9.27
C GLU A 310 -22.19 -9.84 10.51
N SER A 311 -21.97 -10.83 11.38
CA SER A 311 -21.08 -10.70 12.55
C SER A 311 -20.15 -11.90 12.66
N TYR A 312 -18.90 -11.67 13.07
CA TYR A 312 -17.82 -12.63 12.92
C TYR A 312 -17.13 -12.96 14.24
N GLU A 313 -16.74 -14.22 14.42
CA GLU A 313 -15.88 -14.61 15.54
C GLU A 313 -14.54 -13.85 15.49
N PRO A 314 -14.05 -13.26 16.59
CA PRO A 314 -12.78 -12.52 16.59
C PRO A 314 -11.60 -13.34 16.07
N SER A 315 -11.57 -14.65 16.38
CA SER A 315 -10.55 -15.57 15.90
C SER A 315 -10.65 -15.87 14.39
N PHE A 316 -11.84 -15.78 13.79
CA PHE A 316 -12.02 -15.92 12.34
C PHE A 316 -11.40 -14.73 11.61
N ILE A 317 -11.66 -13.50 12.08
CA ILE A 317 -11.02 -12.29 11.54
C ILE A 317 -9.49 -12.37 11.69
N VAL A 318 -8.96 -12.81 12.83
CA VAL A 318 -7.50 -12.97 13.04
C VAL A 318 -6.89 -14.05 12.13
N ASN A 319 -7.60 -15.15 11.89
CA ASN A 319 -7.14 -16.22 10.99
C ASN A 319 -7.13 -15.83 9.50
N GLU A 320 -8.04 -14.95 9.06
CA GLU A 320 -8.08 -14.45 7.68
C GLU A 320 -7.30 -13.13 7.48
N ALA A 321 -6.90 -12.43 8.55
CA ALA A 321 -6.06 -11.24 8.46
C ALA A 321 -4.69 -11.57 7.84
N LYS A 322 -4.13 -10.64 7.07
CA LYS A 322 -2.85 -10.85 6.38
C LYS A 322 -1.74 -11.11 7.40
N ALA A 323 -1.05 -12.25 7.28
CA ALA A 323 -0.06 -12.71 8.28
C ALA A 323 1.11 -11.74 8.55
N TRP A 324 1.34 -10.76 7.66
CA TRP A 324 2.26 -9.65 7.85
C TRP A 324 1.74 -8.40 7.13
N ALA A 325 2.03 -7.22 7.67
CA ALA A 325 1.91 -5.95 6.98
C ALA A 325 3.07 -5.02 7.42
N ALA A 326 3.28 -3.92 6.71
CA ALA A 326 4.19 -2.86 7.16
C ALA A 326 3.48 -1.93 8.16
N GLU A 327 4.19 -0.93 8.70
CA GLU A 327 3.64 0.08 9.63
C GLU A 327 2.84 -0.51 10.80
N ASN A 328 3.36 -1.57 11.41
CA ASN A 328 2.80 -2.28 12.57
C ASN A 328 1.40 -2.90 12.37
N GLY A 329 1.00 -3.15 11.12
CA GLY A 329 -0.25 -3.88 10.81
C GLY A 329 -0.18 -5.39 11.10
N PRO A 330 -1.22 -6.17 10.73
CA PRO A 330 -2.27 -5.84 9.75
C PRO A 330 -3.48 -5.12 10.34
N PHE A 331 -3.53 -4.89 11.65
CA PHE A 331 -4.62 -4.20 12.34
C PHE A 331 -4.15 -2.82 12.80
N TRP A 332 -4.83 -1.76 12.37
CA TRP A 332 -4.59 -0.39 12.83
C TRP A 332 -5.78 0.08 13.67
N VAL A 333 -5.60 0.10 14.98
CA VAL A 333 -6.55 0.66 15.94
C VAL A 333 -6.49 2.17 15.83
N ILE A 334 -7.62 2.79 15.51
CA ILE A 334 -7.75 4.24 15.36
C ILE A 334 -8.61 4.77 16.49
N SER A 335 -8.25 5.92 17.07
CA SER A 335 -8.97 6.53 18.21
C SER A 335 -8.87 8.06 18.21
N LYS A 336 -9.72 8.70 19.03
CA LYS A 336 -9.80 10.16 19.21
C LYS A 336 -8.79 10.65 20.23
#